data_AF-A0A0K2RES2-F1
#
_entry.id   AF-A0A0K2RES2-F1
#
_cell.length_a   1.000
_cell.length_b   1.000
_cell.length_c   1.000
_cell.angle_alpha   90.00
_cell.angle_beta   90.00
_cell.angle_gamma   90.00
#
_symmetry.space_group_name_H-M   'P 1'
#
loop_
_entity.id
_entity.type
_entity.pdbx_description
1 polymer ?
#
loop_
_entity_poly.entity_id
_entity_poly.type
_entity_poly.pdbx_seq_one_letter_code
_entity_poly.pdbx_strand_id
1 'polypeptide(L)'
;MLRLWESPAQHGLVAFVRGTIGSKAKTALLREMVARTILSRITAGLPGSPEEAKMRGNLVATQVVGLMLMRYVVRLEPLASASQDEVVRLVAPNVQHYLTGALTPPN
;
A
#
# COMPACT_ATOMS: atom_id res chain seq x y z
N MET A 1 8.53 4.76 -1.72
CA MET A 1 7.94 3.78 -0.79
C MET A 1 8.84 2.56 -0.62
N LEU A 2 9.21 1.85 -1.69
CA LEU A 2 10.11 0.68 -1.62
C LEU A 2 11.48 0.98 -0.98
N ARG A 3 12.13 2.10 -1.35
CA ARG A 3 13.40 2.53 -0.72
C ARG A 3 13.36 2.73 0.81
N LEU A 4 12.18 2.96 1.39
CA LEU A 4 12.05 3.11 2.86
C LEU A 4 12.14 1.75 3.56
N TRP A 5 11.67 0.69 2.88
CA TRP A 5 11.63 -0.70 3.35
C TRP A 5 12.94 -1.46 3.13
N GLU A 6 13.84 -0.92 2.30
CA GLU A 6 15.18 -1.47 2.06
C GLU A 6 16.27 -0.75 2.86
N SER A 7 15.88 0.23 3.69
CA SER A 7 16.81 0.94 4.56
C SER A 7 17.14 0.12 5.82
N PRO A 8 18.21 0.45 6.57
CA PRO A 8 18.54 -0.20 7.84
C PRO A 8 17.39 -0.21 8.86
N ALA A 9 16.41 0.69 8.72
CA ALA A 9 15.20 0.77 9.54
C ALA A 9 14.20 -0.39 9.29
N GLN A 10 14.40 -1.21 8.25
CA GLN A 10 13.55 -2.35 7.90
C GLN A 10 13.30 -3.28 9.10
N HIS A 11 14.35 -3.60 9.86
CA HIS A 11 14.25 -4.52 10.99
C HIS A 11 13.31 -3.99 12.09
N GLY A 12 13.39 -2.68 12.40
CA GLY A 12 12.49 -2.04 13.37
C GLY A 12 11.06 -1.96 12.87
N LEU A 13 10.87 -1.68 11.58
CA LEU A 13 9.54 -1.58 10.96
C LEU A 13 8.84 -2.95 10.89
N VAL A 14 9.58 -4.02 10.58
CA VAL A 14 9.06 -5.40 10.59
C VAL A 14 8.73 -5.88 12.00
N ALA A 15 9.58 -5.59 12.99
CA ALA A 15 9.33 -5.92 14.39
C ALA A 15 8.08 -5.20 14.94
N PHE A 16 7.91 -3.93 14.57
CA PHE A 16 6.74 -3.13 14.89
C PHE A 16 5.45 -3.75 14.32
N VAL A 17 5.45 -4.11 13.03
CA VAL A 17 4.29 -4.70 12.36
C VAL A 17 3.94 -6.09 12.92
N ARG A 18 4.92 -6.95 13.20
CA ARG A 18 4.65 -8.24 13.87
C ARG A 18 4.05 -8.06 15.26
N GLY A 19 4.56 -7.11 16.04
CA GLY A 19 4.01 -6.81 17.35
C GLY A 19 2.63 -6.15 17.32
N THR A 20 2.12 -5.82 16.14
CA THR A 20 0.82 -5.18 15.89
C THR A 20 -0.27 -6.21 15.60
N ILE A 21 0.10 -7.36 15.05
CA ILE A 21 -0.83 -8.45 14.73
C ILE A 21 -1.18 -9.13 16.06
N GLY A 22 -2.29 -8.69 16.65
CA GLY A 22 -2.76 -9.13 17.97
C GLY A 22 -3.03 -8.01 18.97
N SER A 23 -2.68 -6.75 18.68
CA SER A 23 -2.93 -5.61 19.58
C SER A 23 -3.57 -4.41 18.86
N LYS A 24 -4.81 -4.09 19.26
CA LYS A 24 -5.65 -3.00 18.70
C LYS A 24 -4.93 -1.62 18.67
N ALA A 25 -3.98 -1.38 19.57
CA ALA A 25 -3.28 -0.10 19.71
C ALA A 25 -2.26 0.16 18.59
N LYS A 26 -1.57 -0.87 18.07
CA LYS A 26 -0.55 -0.65 17.03
C LYS A 26 -1.12 -0.66 15.61
N THR A 27 -2.33 -1.19 15.44
CA THR A 27 -3.09 -1.09 14.17
C THR A 27 -3.44 0.37 13.87
N ALA A 28 -3.65 1.19 14.91
CA ALA A 28 -3.86 2.63 14.78
C ALA A 28 -2.62 3.36 14.22
N LEU A 29 -1.43 3.00 14.70
CA LEU A 29 -0.16 3.56 14.22
C LEU A 29 0.17 3.13 12.79
N LEU A 30 -0.10 1.87 12.42
CA LEU A 30 0.01 1.40 11.03
C LEU A 30 -0.95 2.17 10.11
N ARG A 31 -2.19 2.38 10.54
CA ARG A 31 -3.21 3.18 9.83
C ARG A 31 -2.77 4.63 9.65
N GLU A 32 -2.15 5.22 10.67
CA GLU A 32 -1.68 6.60 10.64
C GLU A 32 -0.46 6.79 9.72
N MET A 33 0.48 5.84 9.71
CA MET A 33 1.63 5.86 8.80
C MET A 33 1.21 5.70 7.32
N VAL A 34 0.27 4.79 7.06
CA VAL A 34 -0.33 4.59 5.72
C VAL A 34 -1.05 5.86 5.28
N ALA A 35 -1.88 6.46 6.13
CA ALA A 35 -2.59 7.69 5.83
C ALA A 35 -1.63 8.86 5.55
N ARG A 36 -0.57 9.02 6.34
CA ARG A 36 0.40 10.10 6.14
C ARG A 36 1.29 9.93 4.92
N THR A 37 1.67 8.70 4.56
CA THR A 37 2.69 8.47 3.51
C THR A 37 2.09 8.19 2.13
N ILE A 38 0.96 7.49 2.09
CA ILE A 38 0.30 7.04 0.84
C ILE A 38 -0.75 8.07 0.42
N LEU A 39 -1.73 8.36 1.28
CA LEU A 39 -2.86 9.21 0.93
C LEU A 39 -2.43 10.66 0.62
N SER A 40 -1.50 11.25 1.39
CA SER A 40 -1.05 12.64 1.15
C SER A 40 -0.34 12.87 -0.18
N ARG A 41 0.34 11.84 -0.72
CA ARG A 41 1.09 11.92 -1.98
C ARG A 41 0.24 11.54 -3.19
N ILE A 42 -0.80 10.73 -3.00
CA ILE A 42 -1.65 10.25 -4.07
C ILE A 42 -2.80 11.22 -4.36
N THR A 43 -3.35 11.91 -3.35
CA THR A 43 -4.49 12.82 -3.56
C THR A 43 -4.11 14.17 -4.18
N ALA A 44 -2.83 14.56 -4.12
CA ALA A 44 -2.34 15.78 -4.74
C ALA A 44 -2.22 15.61 -6.26
N GLY A 45 -3.25 16.02 -7.01
CA GLY A 45 -3.24 16.07 -8.47
C GLY A 45 -4.04 14.97 -9.18
N LEU A 46 -4.88 14.23 -8.45
CA LEU A 46 -5.80 13.27 -9.07
C LEU A 46 -6.93 14.00 -9.82
N PRO A 47 -7.27 13.58 -11.05
CA PRO A 47 -8.42 14.11 -11.78
C PRO A 47 -9.74 13.64 -11.15
N GLY A 48 -10.81 14.40 -11.37
CA GLY A 48 -12.17 14.07 -10.92
C GLY A 48 -12.68 14.94 -9.78
N SER A 49 -13.85 14.60 -9.24
CA SER A 49 -14.41 15.28 -8.08
C SER A 49 -13.58 14.98 -6.82
N PRO A 50 -13.63 15.82 -5.76
CA PRO A 50 -12.94 15.53 -4.50
C PRO A 50 -13.31 14.18 -3.88
N GLU A 51 -14.56 13.73 -4.05
CA GLU A 51 -15.00 12.41 -3.61
C GLU A 51 -14.40 11.28 -4.44
N GLU A 52 -14.31 11.45 -5.76
CA GLU A 52 -13.69 10.48 -6.65
C GLU A 52 -12.18 10.38 -6.38
N ALA A 53 -11.49 11.50 -6.23
CA ALA A 53 -10.07 11.53 -5.87
C ALA A 53 -9.81 10.82 -4.52
N LYS A 54 -10.71 11.00 -3.54
CA LYS A 54 -10.67 10.28 -2.26
C LYS A 54 -10.89 8.77 -2.43
N MET A 55 -11.86 8.36 -3.25
CA MET A 55 -12.11 6.95 -3.55
C MET A 55 -10.91 6.30 -4.25
N ARG A 56 -10.36 6.94 -5.28
CA ARG A 56 -9.14 6.51 -5.98
C ARG A 56 -7.97 6.35 -5.02
N GLY A 57 -7.75 7.34 -4.15
CA GLY A 57 -6.73 7.27 -3.11
C GLY A 57 -6.92 6.08 -2.16
N ASN A 58 -8.17 5.78 -1.76
CA ASN A 58 -8.48 4.63 -0.93
C ASN A 58 -8.19 3.30 -1.65
N LEU A 59 -8.56 3.16 -2.92
CA LEU A 59 -8.29 1.95 -3.72
C LEU A 59 -6.79 1.72 -3.95
N VAL A 60 -6.02 2.78 -4.20
CA VAL A 60 -4.56 2.66 -4.25
C VAL A 60 -4.00 2.23 -2.89
N ALA A 61 -4.53 2.79 -1.80
CA ALA A 61 -4.10 2.42 -0.46
C ALA A 61 -4.39 0.95 -0.14
N THR A 62 -5.53 0.39 -0.54
CA THR A 62 -5.79 -1.05 -0.35
C THR A 62 -4.74 -1.89 -1.03
N GLN A 63 -4.34 -1.51 -2.24
CA GLN A 63 -3.41 -2.31 -3.04
C GLN A 63 -1.98 -2.25 -2.50
N VAL A 64 -1.52 -1.07 -2.06
CA VAL A 64 -0.20 -0.93 -1.45
C VAL A 64 -0.13 -1.62 -0.08
N VAL A 65 -1.12 -1.41 0.78
CA VAL A 65 -1.15 -2.02 2.12
C VAL A 65 -1.27 -3.54 2.03
N GLY A 66 -2.17 -4.04 1.18
CA GLY A 66 -2.34 -5.47 0.94
C GLY A 66 -1.05 -6.13 0.47
N LEU A 67 -0.36 -5.54 -0.51
CA LEU A 67 0.93 -6.02 -0.99
C LEU A 67 1.97 -6.09 0.14
N MET A 68 2.07 -5.03 0.95
CA MET A 68 3.04 -4.98 2.05
C MET A 68 2.78 -6.05 3.10
N LEU A 69 1.51 -6.26 3.47
CA LEU A 69 1.11 -7.32 4.39
C LEU A 69 1.47 -8.70 3.81
N MET A 70 1.08 -8.99 2.56
CA MET A 70 1.30 -10.31 1.98
C MET A 70 2.78 -10.62 1.76
N ARG A 71 3.56 -9.64 1.29
CA ARG A 71 4.99 -9.81 0.96
C ARG A 71 5.91 -9.84 2.18
N TYR A 72 5.72 -8.94 3.15
CA TYR A 72 6.67 -8.77 4.26
C TYR A 72 6.22 -9.38 5.59
N VAL A 73 4.91 -9.47 5.81
CA VAL A 73 4.35 -9.94 7.07
C VAL A 73 3.99 -11.41 6.99
N VAL A 74 3.05 -11.74 6.10
CA VAL A 74 2.60 -13.11 5.84
C VAL A 74 3.71 -13.90 5.15
N ARG A 75 4.54 -13.23 4.34
CA ARG A 75 5.60 -13.82 3.53
C ARG A 75 5.07 -14.92 2.60
N LEU A 76 4.00 -14.60 1.88
CA LEU A 76 3.36 -15.51 0.94
C LEU A 76 4.26 -15.76 -0.28
N GLU A 77 4.59 -17.02 -0.59
CA GLU A 77 5.38 -17.37 -1.78
C GLU A 77 4.50 -17.61 -3.03
N PRO A 78 4.99 -17.31 -4.25
CA PRO A 78 6.32 -16.79 -4.60
C PRO A 78 6.46 -15.26 -4.42
N LEU A 79 5.40 -14.58 -3.94
CA LEU A 79 5.36 -13.13 -3.82
C LEU A 79 6.40 -12.58 -2.83
N ALA A 80 6.81 -13.33 -1.82
CA ALA A 80 7.79 -12.89 -0.83
C ALA A 80 9.22 -12.90 -1.39
N SER A 81 9.56 -13.88 -2.22
CA SER A 81 10.89 -14.05 -2.82
C SER A 81 11.07 -13.35 -4.17
N ALA A 82 10.00 -13.00 -4.88
CA ALA A 82 10.07 -12.31 -6.17
C ALA A 82 10.92 -11.04 -6.12
N SER A 83 11.61 -10.68 -7.21
CA SER A 83 12.38 -9.44 -7.27
C SER A 83 11.48 -8.20 -7.15
N GLN A 84 12.02 -7.08 -6.66
CA GLN A 84 11.25 -5.84 -6.56
C GLN A 84 10.71 -5.41 -7.93
N ASP A 85 11.54 -5.46 -8.98
CA ASP A 85 11.13 -5.04 -10.32
C ASP A 85 9.99 -5.89 -10.85
N GLU A 86 10.00 -7.18 -10.55
CA GLU A 86 8.92 -8.08 -10.93
C GLU A 86 7.61 -7.75 -10.20
N VAL A 87 7.67 -7.51 -8.89
CA VAL A 87 6.49 -7.08 -8.14
C VAL A 87 5.97 -5.74 -8.65
N VAL A 88 6.85 -4.78 -8.93
CA VAL A 88 6.46 -3.48 -9.49
C VAL A 88 5.79 -3.67 -10.85
N ARG A 89 6.36 -4.48 -11.75
CA ARG A 89 5.75 -4.77 -13.06
C ARG A 89 4.35 -5.38 -12.93
N LEU A 90 4.14 -6.27 -11.95
CA LEU A 90 2.86 -6.95 -11.75
C LEU A 90 1.81 -6.06 -11.08
N VAL A 91 2.20 -5.16 -10.18
CA VAL A 91 1.26 -4.37 -9.35
C VAL A 91 1.01 -2.97 -9.92
N ALA A 92 1.98 -2.38 -10.62
CA ALA A 92 1.87 -1.03 -11.17
C ALA A 92 0.63 -0.82 -12.06
N PRO A 93 0.22 -1.77 -12.94
CA PRO A 93 -0.98 -1.60 -13.75
C PRO A 93 -2.26 -1.42 -12.93
N ASN A 94 -2.38 -2.12 -11.78
CA ASN A 94 -3.55 -2.01 -10.90
C ASN A 94 -3.59 -0.64 -10.21
N VAL A 95 -2.43 -0.17 -9.74
CA VAL A 95 -2.32 1.16 -9.15
C VAL A 95 -2.63 2.24 -10.18
N GLN A 96 -2.09 2.11 -11.39
CA GLN A 96 -2.37 3.03 -12.49
C GLN A 96 -3.86 3.03 -12.87
N HIS A 97 -4.50 1.86 -12.91
CA HIS A 97 -5.94 1.74 -13.16
C HIS A 97 -6.75 2.49 -12.09
N TYR A 98 -6.42 2.36 -10.81
CA TYR A 98 -7.13 3.13 -9.77
C TYR A 98 -6.86 4.63 -9.85
N LEU A 99 -5.65 5.05 -10.26
CA LEU A 99 -5.32 6.47 -10.39
C LEU A 99 -6.00 7.14 -11.59
N THR A 100 -6.03 6.49 -12.75
CA THR A 100 -6.42 7.15 -14.02
C THR A 100 -7.46 6.38 -14.84
N GLY A 101 -7.75 5.12 -14.51
CA GLY A 101 -8.75 4.31 -15.20
C GLY A 101 -10.18 4.67 -14.80
N ALA A 102 -11.16 4.21 -15.59
CA ALA A 102 -12.57 4.35 -15.26
C ALA A 102 -12.92 3.46 -14.05
N LEU A 103 -13.47 4.04 -13.00
CA LEU A 103 -14.01 3.32 -11.83
C LEU A 103 -15.48 2.99 -12.08
N THR A 104 -15.77 2.14 -13.06
CA THR A 104 -17.14 1.71 -13.34
C THR A 104 -17.40 0.40 -12.61
N PRO A 105 -18.42 0.31 -11.73
CA PRO A 105 -18.82 -0.97 -11.15
C PRO A 105 -19.19 -1.94 -12.27
N PRO A 106 -18.86 -3.24 -12.15
CA PRO A 106 -19.41 -4.23 -13.06
C PRO A 106 -20.95 -4.23 -12.93
N ASN A 107 -21.64 -4.21 -14.07
CA ASN A 107 -23.11 -4.27 -14.16
C ASN A 107 -23.67 -5.58 -13.60
#